data_AF-A0A9P8VB85-F1
#
_entry.id   AF-A0A9P8VB85-F1
#
_cell.length_a   1.000
_cell.length_b   1.000
_cell.length_c   1.000
_cell.angle_alpha   90.00
_cell.angle_beta   90.00
_cell.angle_gamma   90.00
#
_symmetry.space_group_name_H-M   'P 1'
#
loop_
_entity.id
_entity.type
_entity.pdbx_description
1 polymer ?
#
loop_
_entity_poly.entity_id
_entity_poly.type
_entity_poly.pdbx_seq_one_letter_code
_entity_poly.pdbx_strand_id
1 'polypeptide(L)'
;MDLNGTLLFRPDRRKSHNFVQRPHAGPFMEYCIDVFRVAVWSSARPQNVAIMCEQLLGPERRSNLVASWGRDRFGLSQRDYNSRVQCYKRLQSIWADPAIQASHPEAATGGRWDQSNTVLVDDSAEKARTEPHNLLRIPEFGGDAVEATDVLPQVHDYLNELSWQSDISRFIRLNPFRLNPEYRLPAQVADGSNAGQ
;
A
#
# COMPACT_ATOMS: atom_id res chain seq x y z
N MET A 1 -0.74 -0.29 -2.93
CA MET A 1 -0.82 -0.82 -1.55
C MET A 1 -1.49 -2.19 -1.54
N ASP A 2 -0.84 -3.22 -1.00
CA ASP A 2 -1.51 -4.51 -0.71
C ASP A 2 -2.29 -4.48 0.61
N LEU A 3 -3.17 -5.47 0.82
CA LEU A 3 -3.94 -5.60 2.06
C LEU A 3 -3.42 -6.72 2.96
N ASN A 4 -3.79 -7.97 2.67
CA ASN A 4 -3.58 -9.09 3.57
C ASN A 4 -2.11 -9.54 3.57
N GLY A 5 -1.46 -9.51 4.73
CA GLY A 5 -0.03 -9.74 4.90
C GLY A 5 0.78 -8.44 4.86
N THR A 6 0.16 -7.31 4.47
CA THR A 6 0.84 -6.01 4.34
C THR A 6 0.29 -4.99 5.35
N LEU A 7 -1.00 -4.65 5.29
CA LEU A 7 -1.65 -3.71 6.21
C LEU A 7 -2.50 -4.37 7.29
N LEU A 8 -2.92 -5.61 7.04
CA LEU A 8 -3.80 -6.36 7.92
C LEU A 8 -3.55 -7.86 7.77
N PHE A 9 -4.02 -8.62 8.76
CA PHE A 9 -4.00 -10.07 8.74
C PHE A 9 -5.41 -10.62 8.91
N ARG A 10 -5.80 -11.59 8.08
CA ARG A 10 -7.08 -12.30 8.17
C ARG A 10 -6.86 -13.72 8.68
N PRO A 11 -7.21 -14.02 9.94
CA PRO A 11 -7.13 -15.39 10.47
C PRO A 11 -7.94 -16.37 9.63
N ASP A 12 -9.13 -15.94 9.17
CA ASP A 12 -9.96 -16.68 8.22
C ASP A 12 -10.12 -15.87 6.92
N ARG A 13 -9.48 -16.33 5.85
CA ARG A 13 -9.53 -15.70 4.52
C ARG A 13 -10.92 -15.72 3.88
N ARG A 14 -11.92 -16.38 4.48
CA ARG A 14 -13.33 -16.33 4.06
C ARG A 14 -14.14 -15.25 4.78
N LYS A 15 -13.73 -14.83 5.98
CA LYS A 15 -14.41 -13.79 6.78
C LYS A 15 -13.69 -12.46 6.65
N SER A 16 -14.16 -11.55 5.79
CA SER A 16 -13.47 -10.28 5.48
C SER A 16 -13.66 -9.21 6.55
N HIS A 17 -14.69 -9.34 7.38
CA HIS A 17 -14.99 -8.45 8.51
C HIS A 17 -14.15 -8.75 9.77
N ASN A 18 -13.39 -9.84 9.78
CA ASN A 18 -12.58 -10.26 10.92
C ASN A 18 -11.11 -10.25 10.51
N PHE A 19 -10.44 -9.14 10.78
CA PHE A 19 -9.00 -8.98 10.57
C PHE A 19 -8.36 -8.23 11.72
N VAL A 20 -7.07 -8.49 11.90
CA VAL A 20 -6.20 -7.72 12.79
C VAL A 20 -5.49 -6.68 11.94
N GLN A 21 -5.57 -5.41 12.31
CA GLN A 21 -4.78 -4.36 11.67
C GLN A 21 -3.31 -4.53 12.06
N ARG A 22 -2.40 -4.33 11.10
CA ARG A 22 -0.98 -4.18 11.43
C ARG A 22 -0.80 -2.94 12.29
N PRO A 23 0.11 -2.93 13.28
CA PRO A 23 0.42 -1.73 14.04
C PRO A 23 0.61 -0.52 13.13
N HIS A 24 -0.05 0.60 13.47
CA HIS A 24 -0.07 1.86 12.72
C HIS A 24 -0.79 1.86 11.36
N ALA A 25 -1.48 0.79 10.94
CA ALA A 25 -2.09 0.71 9.61
C ALA A 25 -3.09 1.83 9.30
N GLY A 26 -3.94 2.21 10.25
CA GLY A 26 -4.88 3.32 10.12
C GLY A 26 -4.15 4.65 9.86
N PRO A 27 -3.37 5.18 10.83
CA PRO A 27 -2.62 6.42 10.66
C PRO A 27 -1.69 6.44 9.44
N PHE A 28 -1.05 5.31 9.13
CA PHE A 28 -0.21 5.18 7.94
C PHE A 28 -1.00 5.39 6.64
N MET A 29 -2.14 4.72 6.50
CA MET A 29 -2.99 4.87 5.32
C MET A 29 -3.63 6.25 5.24
N GLU A 30 -3.96 6.82 6.40
CA GLU A 30 -4.43 8.20 6.54
C GLU A 30 -3.46 9.17 5.86
N TYR A 31 -2.21 9.15 6.31
CA TYR A 31 -1.13 9.94 5.75
C TYR A 31 -0.92 9.67 4.26
N CYS A 32 -0.89 8.40 3.86
CA CYS A 32 -0.63 8.04 2.47
C CYS A 32 -1.69 8.61 1.52
N ILE A 33 -2.95 8.63 1.94
CA ILE A 33 -4.06 9.18 1.14
C ILE A 33 -3.96 10.71 1.06
N ASP A 34 -3.54 11.36 2.13
CA ASP A 34 -3.43 12.82 2.19
C ASP A 34 -2.22 13.33 1.38
N VAL A 35 -1.16 12.54 1.26
CA VAL A 35 0.11 12.94 0.61
C VAL A 35 0.31 12.34 -0.78
N PHE A 36 -0.18 11.13 -1.04
CA PHE A 36 0.04 10.40 -2.30
C PHE A 36 -1.27 10.08 -3.02
N ARG A 37 -1.16 9.65 -4.29
CA ARG A 37 -2.26 8.97 -4.99
C ARG A 37 -2.23 7.49 -4.71
N VAL A 38 -3.20 7.00 -3.94
CA VAL A 38 -3.19 5.62 -3.41
C VAL A 38 -4.15 4.72 -4.16
N ALA A 39 -3.60 3.64 -4.72
CA ALA A 39 -4.35 2.48 -5.19
C ALA A 39 -4.22 1.31 -4.20
N VAL A 40 -5.35 0.76 -3.77
CA VAL A 40 -5.41 -0.55 -3.11
C VAL A 40 -5.51 -1.63 -4.18
N TRP A 41 -4.66 -2.65 -4.12
CA TRP A 41 -4.70 -3.78 -5.04
C TRP A 41 -4.48 -5.07 -4.27
N SER A 42 -5.50 -5.93 -4.17
CA SER A 42 -5.45 -7.15 -3.36
C SER A 42 -5.89 -8.38 -4.17
N SER A 43 -5.29 -9.54 -3.89
CA SER A 43 -5.69 -10.81 -4.50
C SER A 43 -7.04 -11.36 -3.97
N ALA A 44 -7.64 -10.68 -2.98
CA ALA A 44 -8.98 -10.99 -2.48
C ALA A 44 -10.06 -10.59 -3.49
N ARG A 45 -11.25 -11.21 -3.39
CA ARG A 45 -12.39 -10.83 -4.23
C ARG A 45 -12.84 -9.38 -3.97
N PRO A 46 -13.40 -8.67 -4.96
CA PRO A 46 -13.78 -7.26 -4.82
C PRO A 46 -14.62 -6.93 -3.60
N GLN A 47 -15.60 -7.80 -3.28
CA GLN A 47 -16.47 -7.60 -2.11
C GLN A 47 -15.68 -7.63 -0.79
N ASN A 48 -14.67 -8.49 -0.71
CA ASN A 48 -13.82 -8.58 0.47
C ASN A 48 -12.85 -7.39 0.55
N VAL A 49 -12.33 -6.92 -0.58
CA VAL A 49 -11.52 -5.69 -0.65
C VAL A 49 -12.34 -4.51 -0.17
N ALA A 50 -13.58 -4.38 -0.66
CA ALA A 50 -14.50 -3.33 -0.25
C ALA A 50 -14.75 -3.33 1.27
N ILE A 51 -15.02 -4.49 1.89
CA ILE A 51 -15.24 -4.59 3.34
C ILE A 51 -13.98 -4.18 4.11
N MET A 52 -12.80 -4.67 3.69
CA MET A 52 -11.54 -4.35 4.36
C MET A 52 -11.19 -2.87 4.28
N CYS A 53 -11.32 -2.27 3.09
CA CYS A 53 -11.09 -0.83 2.92
C CYS A 53 -12.07 0.01 3.73
N GLU A 54 -13.34 -0.39 3.80
CA GLU A 54 -14.36 0.30 4.61
C GLU A 54 -13.98 0.32 6.09
N GLN A 55 -13.62 -0.84 6.63
CA GLN A 55 -13.26 -0.98 8.05
C GLN A 55 -11.93 -0.32 8.40
N LEU A 56 -10.98 -0.27 7.47
CA LEU A 56 -9.65 0.32 7.70
C LEU A 56 -9.65 1.85 7.55
N LEU A 57 -10.39 2.38 6.56
CA LEU A 57 -10.29 3.78 6.14
C LEU A 57 -11.53 4.61 6.50
N GLY A 58 -12.67 3.97 6.69
CA GLY A 58 -13.97 4.64 6.69
C GLY A 58 -14.39 5.13 5.28
N PRO A 59 -15.65 5.57 5.13
CA PRO A 59 -16.23 5.90 3.83
C PRO A 59 -15.57 7.12 3.17
N GLU A 60 -15.24 8.15 3.96
CA GLU A 60 -14.65 9.40 3.47
C GLU A 60 -13.28 9.14 2.83
N ARG A 61 -12.34 8.57 3.58
CA ARG A 61 -10.97 8.35 3.08
C ARG A 61 -10.93 7.29 1.99
N ARG A 62 -11.79 6.29 2.05
CA ARG A 62 -11.95 5.32 0.97
C ARG A 62 -12.30 5.99 -0.37
N SER A 63 -13.12 7.04 -0.36
CA SER A 63 -13.51 7.76 -1.58
C SER A 63 -12.34 8.51 -2.24
N ASN A 64 -11.25 8.75 -1.50
CA ASN A 64 -10.03 9.40 -1.99
C ASN A 64 -9.03 8.42 -2.63
N LEU A 65 -9.30 7.11 -2.61
CA LEU A 65 -8.48 6.13 -3.32
C LEU A 65 -8.65 6.31 -4.84
N VAL A 66 -7.54 6.36 -5.59
CA VAL A 66 -7.61 6.40 -7.07
C VAL A 66 -8.06 5.05 -7.65
N ALA A 67 -7.91 3.97 -6.88
CA ALA A 67 -8.41 2.65 -7.22
C ALA A 67 -8.52 1.74 -5.98
N SER A 68 -9.52 0.85 -6.01
CA SER A 68 -9.64 -0.27 -5.07
C SER A 68 -9.88 -1.56 -5.86
N TRP A 69 -8.79 -2.22 -6.25
CA TRP A 69 -8.78 -3.38 -7.13
C TRP A 69 -8.72 -4.71 -6.38
N GLY A 70 -9.54 -5.65 -6.81
CA GLY A 70 -9.55 -7.03 -6.31
C GLY A 70 -8.98 -8.03 -7.31
N ARG A 71 -9.28 -9.30 -7.05
CA ARG A 71 -8.90 -10.47 -7.84
C ARG A 71 -9.32 -10.39 -9.32
N ASP A 72 -10.40 -9.68 -9.59
CA ASP A 72 -10.96 -9.45 -10.92
C ASP A 72 -10.05 -8.57 -11.81
N ARG A 73 -9.14 -7.79 -11.20
CA ARG A 73 -8.20 -6.91 -11.91
C ARG A 73 -6.84 -7.53 -12.20
N PHE A 74 -6.71 -8.86 -12.07
CA PHE A 74 -5.49 -9.60 -12.39
C PHE A 74 -5.48 -10.23 -13.80
N GLY A 75 -6.54 -10.04 -14.59
CA GLY A 75 -6.64 -10.66 -15.92
C GLY A 75 -6.70 -12.18 -15.89
N LEU A 76 -7.28 -12.75 -14.83
CA LEU A 76 -7.38 -14.19 -14.63
C LEU A 76 -8.47 -14.79 -15.52
N SER A 77 -8.25 -16.03 -15.98
CA SER A 77 -9.33 -16.84 -16.55
C SER A 77 -10.42 -17.10 -15.51
N GLN A 78 -11.64 -17.45 -15.95
CA GLN A 78 -12.72 -17.78 -15.01
C GLN A 78 -12.34 -18.94 -14.07
N ARG A 79 -11.55 -19.91 -14.55
CA ARG A 79 -11.02 -21.02 -13.76
C ARG A 79 -10.04 -20.54 -12.70
N ASP A 80 -9.07 -19.71 -13.08
CA ASP A 80 -8.04 -19.19 -12.18
C ASP A 80 -8.61 -18.21 -11.16
N TYR A 81 -9.62 -17.43 -11.56
CA TYR A 81 -10.38 -16.57 -10.67
C TYR A 81 -11.02 -17.36 -9.53
N ASN A 82 -11.51 -18.58 -9.81
CA ASN A 82 -12.14 -19.47 -8.85
C ASN A 82 -11.17 -20.46 -8.16
N SER A 83 -9.89 -20.46 -8.53
CA SER A 83 -8.87 -21.37 -7.99
C SER A 83 -7.82 -20.60 -7.17
N ARG A 84 -7.05 -21.32 -6.35
CA ARG A 84 -5.89 -20.73 -5.65
C ARG A 84 -4.70 -20.68 -6.60
N VAL A 85 -4.49 -19.52 -7.22
CA VAL A 85 -3.33 -19.25 -8.09
C VAL A 85 -2.53 -18.04 -7.60
N GLN A 86 -1.23 -18.01 -7.94
CA GLN A 86 -0.39 -16.84 -7.75
C GLN A 86 -0.93 -15.66 -8.56
N CYS A 87 -1.06 -14.51 -7.91
CA CYS A 87 -1.50 -13.28 -8.55
C CYS A 87 -0.28 -12.38 -8.76
N TYR A 88 -0.10 -11.84 -9.96
CA TYR A 88 0.99 -10.94 -10.31
C TYR A 88 0.44 -9.52 -10.50
N LYS A 89 0.92 -8.57 -9.71
CA LYS A 89 0.57 -7.15 -9.76
C LYS A 89 1.44 -6.45 -10.79
N ARG A 90 1.03 -6.55 -12.05
CA ARG A 90 1.72 -5.91 -13.17
C ARG A 90 1.41 -4.42 -13.16
N LEU A 91 2.35 -3.57 -12.78
CA LEU A 91 2.11 -2.12 -12.70
C LEU A 91 1.71 -1.52 -14.05
N GLN A 92 2.09 -2.15 -15.16
CA GLN A 92 1.56 -1.82 -16.49
C GLN A 92 0.02 -1.75 -16.53
N SER A 93 -0.70 -2.59 -15.77
CA SER A 93 -2.16 -2.54 -15.71
C SER A 93 -2.66 -1.28 -15.01
N ILE A 94 -1.95 -0.81 -13.98
CA ILE A 94 -2.24 0.47 -13.29
C ILE A 94 -1.96 1.63 -14.26
N TRP A 95 -0.82 1.60 -14.94
CA TRP A 95 -0.43 2.66 -15.86
C TRP A 95 -1.28 2.71 -17.15
N ALA A 96 -1.91 1.60 -17.52
CA ALA A 96 -2.81 1.55 -18.67
C ALA A 96 -4.25 2.00 -18.35
N ASP A 97 -4.63 2.14 -17.08
CA ASP A 97 -5.99 2.53 -16.70
C ASP A 97 -6.21 4.05 -16.88
N PRO A 98 -7.14 4.48 -17.75
CA PRO A 98 -7.34 5.91 -18.03
C PRO A 98 -7.78 6.73 -16.82
N ALA A 99 -8.57 6.14 -15.90
CA ALA A 99 -9.04 6.85 -14.72
C ALA A 99 -7.90 7.05 -13.73
N ILE A 100 -7.02 6.04 -13.58
CA ILE A 100 -5.81 6.19 -12.77
C ILE A 100 -4.87 7.22 -13.41
N GLN A 101 -4.62 7.17 -14.72
CA GLN A 101 -3.78 8.17 -15.40
C GLN A 101 -4.31 9.60 -15.24
N ALA A 102 -5.63 9.79 -15.31
CA ALA A 102 -6.27 11.09 -15.09
C ALA A 102 -6.08 11.64 -13.65
N SER A 103 -5.74 10.79 -12.68
CA SER A 103 -5.43 11.22 -11.30
C SER A 103 -4.05 11.85 -11.13
N HIS A 104 -3.19 11.80 -12.17
CA HIS A 104 -1.89 12.45 -12.14
C HIS A 104 -2.08 13.98 -12.04
N PRO A 105 -1.39 14.70 -11.12
CA PRO A 105 -1.56 16.14 -10.95
C PRO A 105 -1.35 16.95 -12.23
N GLU A 106 -0.41 16.49 -13.06
CA GLU A 106 -0.05 17.10 -14.34
C GLU A 106 -0.67 16.37 -15.56
N ALA A 107 -1.74 15.58 -15.38
CA ALA A 107 -2.34 14.80 -16.47
C ALA A 107 -2.71 15.66 -17.70
N ALA A 108 -3.21 16.88 -17.45
CA ALA A 108 -3.61 17.85 -18.47
C ALA A 108 -2.43 18.39 -19.31
N THR A 109 -1.22 18.41 -18.76
CA THR A 109 0.01 18.86 -19.43
C THR A 109 0.88 17.70 -19.91
N GLY A 110 0.36 16.47 -19.84
CA GLY A 110 1.02 15.27 -20.35
C GLY A 110 1.74 14.43 -19.29
N GLY A 111 1.69 14.80 -18.01
CA GLY A 111 2.20 13.98 -16.92
C GLY A 111 1.49 12.63 -16.81
N ARG A 112 2.22 11.59 -16.40
CA ARG A 112 1.74 10.20 -16.37
C ARG A 112 2.26 9.48 -15.14
N TRP A 113 1.46 8.56 -14.62
CA TRP A 113 1.98 7.54 -13.72
C TRP A 113 2.75 6.51 -14.53
N ASP A 114 3.98 6.23 -14.13
CA ASP A 114 4.85 5.24 -14.76
C ASP A 114 5.84 4.64 -13.75
N GLN A 115 6.85 3.96 -14.26
CA GLN A 115 7.88 3.33 -13.45
C GLN A 115 8.67 4.31 -12.57
N SER A 116 8.85 5.56 -13.00
CA SER A 116 9.68 6.54 -12.31
C SER A 116 9.02 7.14 -11.07
N ASN A 117 7.69 7.02 -10.94
CA ASN A 117 6.92 7.70 -9.89
C ASN A 117 5.87 6.79 -9.20
N THR A 118 5.96 5.47 -9.37
CA THR A 118 5.03 4.50 -8.76
C THR A 118 5.73 3.57 -7.77
N VAL A 119 5.14 3.36 -6.59
CA VAL A 119 5.62 2.38 -5.59
C VAL A 119 4.55 1.30 -5.35
N LEU A 120 4.96 0.04 -5.37
CA LEU A 120 4.17 -1.10 -4.91
C LEU A 120 4.66 -1.52 -3.52
N VAL A 121 3.84 -1.28 -2.48
CA VAL A 121 4.08 -1.81 -1.13
C VAL A 121 3.38 -3.16 -1.00
N ASP A 122 4.15 -4.22 -0.74
CA ASP A 122 3.68 -5.61 -0.69
C ASP A 122 4.62 -6.50 0.13
N ASP A 123 4.11 -7.63 0.65
CA ASP A 123 4.87 -8.64 1.39
C ASP A 123 5.59 -9.68 0.48
N SER A 124 5.12 -9.85 -0.77
CA SER A 124 5.60 -10.89 -1.70
C SER A 124 6.37 -10.32 -2.89
N ALA A 125 7.60 -10.81 -3.08
CA ALA A 125 8.42 -10.49 -4.24
C ALA A 125 7.80 -11.01 -5.55
N GLU A 126 7.15 -12.17 -5.50
CA GLU A 126 6.53 -12.81 -6.65
C GLU A 126 5.43 -11.96 -7.25
N LYS A 127 4.67 -11.23 -6.43
CA LYS A 127 3.60 -10.35 -6.91
C LYS A 127 4.16 -9.19 -7.76
N ALA A 128 5.39 -8.74 -7.54
CA ALA A 128 6.02 -7.65 -8.28
C ALA A 128 7.02 -8.12 -9.35
N ARG A 129 6.95 -9.39 -9.79
CA ARG A 129 7.96 -9.98 -10.69
C ARG A 129 8.23 -9.18 -11.98
N THR A 130 7.25 -8.44 -12.48
CA THR A 130 7.37 -7.62 -13.69
C THR A 130 8.08 -6.28 -13.45
N GLU A 131 7.86 -5.66 -12.28
CA GLU A 131 8.47 -4.39 -11.89
C GLU A 131 9.16 -4.50 -10.50
N PRO A 132 10.21 -5.34 -10.37
CA PRO A 132 10.81 -5.66 -9.08
C PRO A 132 11.47 -4.44 -8.41
N HIS A 133 11.84 -3.41 -9.18
CA HIS A 133 12.44 -2.19 -8.67
C HIS A 133 11.41 -1.12 -8.29
N ASN A 134 10.12 -1.39 -8.43
CA ASN A 134 9.04 -0.56 -7.88
C ASN A 134 8.48 -1.16 -6.60
N LEU A 135 8.93 -2.37 -6.22
CA LEU A 135 8.50 -3.05 -5.01
C LEU A 135 9.24 -2.51 -3.79
N LEU A 136 8.47 -1.97 -2.85
CA LEU A 136 8.89 -1.82 -1.47
C LEU A 136 8.41 -3.05 -0.71
N ARG A 137 9.29 -4.05 -0.59
CA ARG A 137 8.99 -5.32 0.07
C ARG A 137 9.08 -5.15 1.58
N ILE A 138 8.04 -5.58 2.29
CA ILE A 138 8.01 -5.62 3.76
C ILE A 138 7.79 -7.04 4.27
N PRO A 139 8.08 -7.34 5.55
CA PRO A 139 7.73 -8.63 6.14
C PRO A 139 6.22 -8.87 6.10
N GLU A 140 5.83 -10.12 5.89
CA GLU A 140 4.44 -10.55 6.00
C GLU A 140 3.96 -10.37 7.43
N PHE A 141 2.82 -9.69 7.60
CA PHE A 141 2.17 -9.51 8.88
C PHE A 141 1.30 -10.72 9.21
N GLY A 142 1.67 -11.44 10.28
CA GLY A 142 1.00 -12.65 10.76
C GLY A 142 -0.16 -12.42 11.74
N GLY A 143 -0.48 -11.17 12.08
CA GLY A 143 -1.55 -10.84 13.04
C GLY A 143 -1.09 -10.70 14.50
N ASP A 144 0.22 -10.74 14.76
CA ASP A 144 0.76 -10.55 16.10
C ASP A 144 0.58 -9.10 16.55
N ALA A 145 0.08 -8.91 17.78
CA ALA A 145 -0.13 -7.58 18.34
C ALA A 145 1.18 -6.81 18.60
N VAL A 146 2.28 -7.53 18.78
CA VAL A 146 3.62 -6.98 18.98
C VAL A 146 4.47 -7.41 17.80
N GLU A 147 4.43 -6.60 16.73
CA GLU A 147 5.38 -6.74 15.65
C GLU A 147 6.78 -6.36 16.17
N ALA A 148 7.81 -7.12 15.79
CA ALA A 148 9.16 -6.98 16.34
C ALA A 148 9.78 -5.59 16.11
N THR A 149 9.26 -4.83 15.15
CA THR A 149 9.68 -3.46 14.83
C THR A 149 8.50 -2.67 14.26
N ASP A 150 8.60 -1.34 14.31
CA ASP A 150 7.62 -0.43 13.72
C ASP A 150 7.77 -0.40 12.18
N VAL A 151 7.17 -1.39 11.50
CA VAL A 151 7.33 -1.53 10.05
C VAL A 151 6.71 -0.38 9.27
N LEU A 152 5.42 -0.07 9.50
CA LEU A 152 4.72 0.95 8.71
C LEU A 152 5.28 2.38 8.92
N PRO A 153 5.74 2.78 10.12
CA PRO A 153 6.48 4.03 10.30
C PRO A 153 7.78 4.10 9.47
N GLN A 154 8.54 3.02 9.39
CA GLN A 154 9.73 2.97 8.53
C GLN A 154 9.38 3.03 7.04
N VAL A 155 8.28 2.38 6.64
CA VAL A 155 7.76 2.49 5.27
C VAL A 155 7.37 3.93 4.96
N HIS A 156 6.70 4.62 5.89
CA HIS A 156 6.36 6.03 5.78
C HIS A 156 7.61 6.88 5.52
N ASP A 157 8.66 6.70 6.32
CA ASP A 157 9.89 7.50 6.18
C ASP A 157 10.55 7.28 4.81
N TYR A 158 10.60 6.02 4.36
CA TYR A 158 11.16 5.71 3.05
C TYR A 158 10.29 6.22 1.89
N LEU A 159 8.97 6.14 1.99
CA LEU A 159 8.08 6.75 0.98
C LEU A 159 8.29 8.27 0.86
N ASN A 160 8.56 8.95 1.98
CA ASN A 160 8.89 10.36 1.98
C ASN A 160 10.26 10.64 1.34
N GLU A 161 11.26 9.80 1.58
CA GLU A 161 12.55 9.88 0.89
C GLU A 161 12.40 9.73 -0.63
N LEU A 162 11.54 8.80 -1.07
CA LEU A 162 11.23 8.59 -2.48
C LEU A 162 10.56 9.79 -3.15
N SER A 163 9.82 10.62 -2.40
CA SER A 163 9.15 11.79 -2.96
C SER A 163 10.12 12.87 -3.49
N TRP A 164 11.39 12.82 -3.05
CA TRP A 164 12.47 13.68 -3.52
C TRP A 164 13.24 13.12 -4.72
N GLN A 165 12.87 11.93 -5.22
CA GLN A 165 13.58 11.25 -6.28
C GLN A 165 12.89 11.46 -7.63
N SER A 166 13.66 11.77 -8.67
CA SER A 166 13.14 11.89 -10.04
C SER A 166 12.88 10.53 -10.71
N ASP A 167 13.51 9.47 -10.24
CA ASP A 167 13.30 8.08 -10.70
C ASP A 167 13.34 7.14 -9.50
N ILE A 168 12.15 6.89 -8.95
CA ILE A 168 11.93 6.02 -7.80
C ILE A 168 12.44 4.61 -8.06
N SER A 169 12.22 4.06 -9.25
CA SER A 169 12.61 2.68 -9.53
C SER A 169 14.12 2.50 -9.53
N ARG A 170 14.85 3.46 -10.11
CA ARG A 170 16.31 3.49 -10.03
C ARG A 170 16.77 3.64 -8.59
N PHE A 171 16.13 4.53 -7.82
CA PHE A 171 16.50 4.75 -6.43
C PHE A 171 16.32 3.49 -5.58
N ILE A 172 15.15 2.83 -5.64
CA ILE A 172 14.87 1.59 -4.92
C ILE A 172 15.88 0.50 -5.29
N ARG A 173 16.27 0.40 -6.57
CA ARG A 173 17.29 -0.57 -6.99
C ARG A 173 18.65 -0.33 -6.34
N LEU A 174 19.07 0.93 -6.22
CA LEU A 174 20.38 1.29 -5.68
C LEU A 174 20.40 1.35 -4.14
N ASN A 175 19.27 1.73 -3.54
CA ASN A 175 19.10 1.95 -2.12
C ASN A 175 17.87 1.18 -1.60
N PRO A 176 17.85 -0.16 -1.70
CA PRO A 176 16.65 -0.93 -1.38
C PRO A 176 16.23 -0.72 0.08
N PHE A 177 14.92 -0.61 0.30
CA PHE A 177 14.35 -0.52 1.65
C PHE A 177 14.85 -1.69 2.53
N ARG A 178 15.30 -1.35 3.73
CA ARG A 178 15.73 -2.31 4.76
C ARG A 178 15.15 -1.88 6.08
N LEU A 179 14.56 -2.83 6.79
CA LEU A 179 14.12 -2.59 8.16
C LEU A 179 15.31 -2.39 9.07
N ASN A 180 15.23 -1.35 9.87
CA ASN A 180 16.10 -1.10 10.99
C ASN A 180 15.46 -1.68 12.27
N PRO A 181 16.01 -2.76 12.85
CA PRO A 181 15.49 -3.33 14.09
C PRO A 181 15.66 -2.37 15.29
N GLU A 182 16.56 -1.39 15.19
CA GLU A 182 16.79 -0.38 16.20
C GLU A 182 15.94 0.87 16.01
N TYR A 183 15.02 0.87 15.03
CA TYR A 183 14.11 1.99 14.83
C TYR A 183 13.36 2.34 16.12
N ARG A 184 13.23 3.63 16.35
CA ARG A 184 12.46 4.21 17.46
C ARG A 184 11.57 5.28 16.87
N LEU A 185 10.29 5.19 17.18
CA LEU A 185 9.37 6.29 16.90
C LEU A 185 9.92 7.58 17.55
N PRO A 186 9.84 8.72 16.85
CA PRO A 186 10.10 10.01 17.47
C PRO A 186 9.26 10.13 18.74
N ALA A 187 9.86 10.63 19.82
CA ALA A 187 9.11 10.92 21.03
C ALA A 187 7.94 11.83 20.66
N GLN A 188 6.72 11.46 21.04
CA GLN A 188 5.57 12.35 20.89
C GLN A 188 5.92 13.65 21.61
N VAL A 189 6.00 14.75 20.86
CA VAL A 189 6.08 16.08 21.46
C VAL A 189 4.76 16.23 22.21
N ALA A 190 4.82 16.16 23.54
CA ALA A 190 3.66 16.48 24.35
C ALA A 190 3.27 17.91 23.97
N ASP A 191 2.08 18.07 23.37
CA ASP A 191 1.53 19.38 23.07
C ASP A 191 1.53 20.18 24.37
N GLY A 192 2.47 21.11 24.45
CA GLY A 192 2.56 22.12 25.48
C GLY A 192 1.39 23.07 25.30
N SER A 193 0.19 22.62 25.68
CA SER A 193 -0.93 23.49 26.02
C SER A 193 -0.62 24.14 27.37
N ASN A 194 0.39 25.01 27.34
CA ASN A 194 0.63 26.03 28.33
C ASN A 194 0.27 27.37 27.66
N ALA A 195 -1.02 27.65 27.64
CA ALA A 195 -1.61 28.98 27.51
C ALA A 195 -2.80 28.95 28.48
N GLY A 196 -2.81 29.62 29.61
CA GLY A 196 -2.17 30.87 29.96
C GLY A 196 -3.29 31.83 30.34
N GLN A 197 -3.36 32.14 31.65
CA GLN A 197 -4.26 33.06 32.36
C GLN A 197 -5.63 32.52 32.78
#